data_AF-A0A1V5FKJ1-F1
#
_entry.id   AF-A0A1V5FKJ1-F1
#
_cell.length_a   1.000
_cell.length_b   1.000
_cell.length_c   1.000
_cell.angle_alpha   90.00
_cell.angle_beta   90.00
_cell.angle_gamma   90.00
#
_symmetry.space_group_name_H-M   'P 1'
#
loop_
_entity.id
_entity.type
_entity.pdbx_description
1 polymer ?
#
loop_
_entity_poly.entity_id
_entity_poly.type
_entity_poly.pdbx_seq_one_letter_code
_entity_poly.pdbx_strand_id
1 'polypeptide(L)'
;MKADRARRRSPASTARRPAAGPAANLAAGSAFTRERIESGAPPRRRMGAVLFALGCLGAALGSPGAGIPLALAAFGFAVLPESKRKGLLCAAALAALAAAYGLGWAGEEIGRRRQAGRQFEALERHIVEYAHIVGSPPATLRELEWRLYDVFRDGKPVDPWGRPWTLETPGRNGAPFELASPGPDGLSGTPDDIGRAR
;
A
#
# COMPACT_ATOMS: atom_id res chain seq x y z
N MET A 1 2.52 -86.48 -48.98
CA MET A 1 1.50 -86.79 -50.01
C MET A 1 0.44 -85.69 -49.93
N LYS A 2 0.50 -84.65 -50.77
CA LYS A 2 -0.18 -84.51 -52.07
C LYS A 2 -1.71 -84.62 -51.99
N ALA A 3 -2.38 -83.47 -52.07
CA ALA A 3 -3.68 -83.18 -52.71
C ALA A 3 -4.19 -81.85 -52.09
N ASP A 4 -4.02 -80.67 -52.67
CA ASP A 4 -4.44 -80.18 -53.99
C ASP A 4 -5.94 -80.37 -54.28
N ARG A 5 -6.76 -79.36 -53.96
CA ARG A 5 -7.93 -78.99 -54.78
C ARG A 5 -8.58 -77.65 -54.41
N ALA A 6 -8.67 -76.83 -55.45
CA ALA A 6 -9.81 -76.01 -55.86
C ALA A 6 -10.21 -74.81 -54.98
N ARG A 7 -9.78 -73.60 -55.37
CA ARG A 7 -10.55 -72.69 -56.25
C ARG A 7 -11.97 -72.40 -55.76
N ARG A 8 -12.16 -71.20 -55.17
CA ARG A 8 -13.28 -70.31 -55.54
C ARG A 8 -12.78 -68.86 -55.53
N ARG A 9 -12.75 -68.26 -56.72
CA ARG A 9 -12.67 -66.82 -56.96
C ARG A 9 -14.09 -66.26 -56.92
N SER A 10 -14.33 -65.17 -56.21
CA SER A 10 -15.47 -64.29 -56.44
C SER A 10 -14.95 -62.93 -56.94
N PRO A 11 -15.40 -62.44 -58.10
CA PRO A 11 -15.06 -61.12 -58.59
C PRO A 11 -16.13 -60.07 -58.21
N ALA A 12 -15.64 -58.84 -58.02
CA ALA A 12 -16.32 -57.57 -58.26
C ALA A 12 -17.61 -57.21 -57.50
N SER A 13 -17.51 -56.20 -56.63
CA SER A 13 -18.58 -55.19 -56.53
C SER A 13 -17.97 -53.80 -56.50
N THR A 14 -18.07 -53.15 -57.65
CA THR A 14 -17.64 -51.80 -57.96
C THR A 14 -18.70 -50.82 -57.46
N ALA A 15 -18.54 -50.28 -56.27
CA ALA A 15 -19.33 -49.12 -55.83
C ALA A 15 -18.53 -47.84 -56.12
N ARG A 16 -18.78 -47.30 -57.31
CA ARG A 16 -18.28 -46.02 -57.83
C ARG A 16 -18.87 -44.88 -56.98
N ARG A 17 -18.08 -44.35 -56.05
CA ARG A 17 -18.44 -43.16 -55.27
C ARG A 17 -18.31 -41.94 -56.18
N PRO A 18 -19.32 -41.07 -56.32
CA PRO A 18 -19.20 -39.87 -57.14
C PRO A 18 -18.15 -38.94 -56.52
N ALA A 19 -17.20 -38.52 -57.36
CA ALA A 19 -16.22 -37.49 -57.03
C ALA A 19 -16.97 -36.17 -56.80
N ALA A 20 -17.15 -35.80 -55.54
CA ALA A 20 -17.47 -34.43 -55.18
C ALA A 20 -16.24 -33.57 -55.56
N GLY A 21 -16.44 -32.65 -56.50
CA GLY A 21 -15.38 -31.77 -56.97
C GLY A 21 -14.77 -30.90 -55.85
N PRO A 22 -13.52 -30.46 -56.00
CA PRO A 22 -12.79 -29.68 -54.98
C PRO A 22 -13.39 -28.30 -54.67
N ALA A 23 -14.43 -27.86 -55.39
CA ALA A 23 -15.01 -26.53 -55.22
C ALA A 23 -16.08 -26.44 -54.10
N ALA A 24 -16.72 -27.55 -53.69
CA ALA A 24 -17.81 -27.50 -52.70
C ALA A 24 -17.32 -27.51 -51.24
N ASN A 25 -16.11 -28.03 -50.98
CA ASN A 25 -15.55 -28.10 -49.61
C ASN A 25 -14.91 -26.78 -49.12
N LEU A 26 -14.70 -25.80 -50.00
CA LEU A 26 -14.14 -24.50 -49.62
C LEU A 26 -15.21 -23.52 -49.10
N ALA A 27 -16.48 -23.70 -49.46
CA ALA A 27 -17.57 -22.82 -49.02
C ALA A 27 -18.15 -23.22 -47.65
N ALA A 28 -18.21 -24.52 -47.33
CA ALA A 28 -18.74 -24.98 -46.04
C ALA A 28 -17.75 -24.84 -44.87
N GLY A 29 -16.43 -24.87 -45.14
CA GLY A 29 -15.39 -24.73 -44.12
C GLY A 29 -15.13 -23.28 -43.67
N SER A 30 -15.51 -22.29 -44.47
CA SER A 30 -15.24 -20.86 -44.21
C SER A 30 -16.37 -20.13 -43.49
N ALA A 31 -17.60 -20.65 -43.54
CA ALA A 31 -18.71 -20.10 -42.74
C ALA A 31 -18.66 -20.56 -41.28
N PHE A 32 -18.27 -21.82 -41.02
CA PHE A 32 -18.24 -22.38 -39.66
C PHE A 32 -17.06 -21.88 -38.80
N THR A 33 -16.01 -21.35 -39.43
CA THR A 33 -14.85 -20.81 -38.70
C THR A 33 -14.99 -19.33 -38.34
N ARG A 34 -15.95 -18.60 -38.91
CA ARG A 34 -16.07 -17.15 -38.67
C ARG A 34 -16.88 -16.80 -37.43
N GLU A 35 -17.88 -17.61 -37.07
CA GLU A 35 -18.78 -17.33 -35.95
C GLU A 35 -18.21 -17.76 -34.58
N ARG A 36 -17.18 -18.63 -34.55
CA ARG A 36 -16.56 -19.13 -33.31
C ARG A 36 -15.36 -18.31 -32.82
N ILE A 37 -15.02 -17.23 -33.50
CA ILE A 37 -13.87 -16.37 -33.14
C ILE A 37 -14.32 -15.17 -32.28
N GLU A 38 -15.61 -14.85 -32.21
CA GLU A 38 -16.08 -13.64 -31.53
C GLU A 38 -16.43 -13.77 -30.04
N SER A 39 -16.49 -14.97 -29.45
CA SER A 39 -17.00 -15.14 -28.08
C SER A 39 -15.98 -15.61 -27.03
N GLY A 40 -14.69 -15.57 -27.33
CA GLY A 40 -13.66 -16.18 -26.48
C GLY A 40 -12.43 -15.32 -26.24
N ALA A 41 -12.57 -14.12 -25.69
CA ALA A 41 -11.40 -13.48 -25.07
C ALA A 41 -10.83 -14.48 -24.04
N PRO A 42 -9.55 -14.90 -24.16
CA PRO A 42 -9.02 -15.99 -23.35
C PRO A 42 -9.19 -15.66 -21.87
N PRO A 43 -9.51 -16.65 -21.00
CA PRO A 43 -9.82 -16.43 -19.58
C PRO A 43 -8.74 -15.65 -18.83
N ARG A 44 -7.50 -15.68 -19.35
CA ARG A 44 -6.34 -14.93 -18.86
C ARG A 44 -6.48 -13.40 -18.93
N ARG A 45 -7.19 -12.84 -19.92
CA ARG A 45 -7.40 -11.37 -20.02
C ARG A 45 -8.42 -10.84 -19.00
N ARG A 46 -9.45 -11.64 -18.69
CA ARG A 46 -10.45 -11.27 -17.67
C ARG A 46 -9.84 -11.26 -16.27
N MET A 47 -8.98 -12.22 -15.96
CA MET A 47 -8.32 -12.30 -14.65
C MET A 47 -7.35 -11.14 -14.41
N GLY A 48 -6.63 -10.68 -15.45
CA GLY A 48 -5.77 -9.48 -15.36
C GLY A 48 -6.57 -8.20 -15.11
N ALA A 49 -7.73 -8.03 -15.76
CA ALA A 49 -8.61 -6.89 -15.55
C ALA A 49 -9.22 -6.88 -14.13
N VAL A 50 -9.57 -8.04 -13.58
CA VAL A 50 -10.09 -8.17 -12.21
C VAL A 50 -9.03 -7.82 -11.18
N LEU A 51 -7.78 -8.29 -11.34
CA LEU A 51 -6.67 -7.94 -10.45
C LEU A 51 -6.30 -6.45 -10.54
N PHE A 52 -6.37 -5.86 -11.73
CA PHE A 52 -6.18 -4.41 -11.92
C PHE A 52 -7.27 -3.61 -11.21
N ALA A 53 -8.54 -3.99 -11.36
CA ALA A 53 -9.65 -3.34 -10.69
C ALA A 53 -9.55 -3.44 -9.15
N LEU A 54 -9.14 -4.60 -8.62
CA LEU A 54 -8.87 -4.80 -7.19
C LEU A 54 -7.68 -3.96 -6.69
N GLY A 55 -6.62 -3.82 -7.49
CA GLY A 55 -5.48 -2.94 -7.19
C GLY A 55 -5.87 -1.46 -7.16
N CYS A 56 -6.68 -1.00 -8.12
CA CYS A 56 -7.24 0.35 -8.14
C CYS A 56 -8.18 0.59 -6.94
N LEU A 57 -9.00 -0.40 -6.59
CA LEU A 57 -9.89 -0.32 -5.43
C LEU A 57 -9.09 -0.25 -4.11
N GLY A 58 -8.02 -1.04 -3.97
CA GLY A 58 -7.12 -0.98 -2.82
C GLY A 58 -6.35 0.34 -2.71
N ALA A 59 -5.96 0.95 -3.85
CA ALA A 59 -5.37 2.29 -3.88
C ALA A 59 -6.37 3.37 -3.45
N ALA A 60 -7.65 3.22 -3.83
CA ALA A 60 -8.73 4.15 -3.46
C ALA A 60 -9.16 4.03 -1.98
N LEU A 61 -9.00 2.85 -1.36
CA LEU A 61 -9.46 2.55 0.01
C LEU A 61 -8.43 2.83 1.12
N GLY A 62 -7.31 3.51 0.83
CA GLY A 62 -6.58 4.25 1.88
C GLY A 62 -5.14 3.86 2.18
N SER A 63 -4.44 3.13 1.30
CA SER A 63 -2.97 3.03 1.37
C SER A 63 -2.33 3.29 -0.01
N PRO A 64 -2.19 4.56 -0.43
CA PRO A 64 -1.61 4.90 -1.73
C PRO A 64 -0.19 4.31 -1.92
N GLY A 65 0.52 4.07 -0.81
CA GLY A 65 1.82 3.43 -0.78
C GLY A 65 1.90 1.98 -1.25
N ALA A 66 0.89 1.16 -0.97
CA ALA A 66 0.86 -0.25 -1.36
C ALA A 66 0.05 -0.48 -2.65
N GLY A 67 -0.96 0.37 -2.92
CA GLY A 67 -1.88 0.21 -4.05
C GLY A 67 -1.23 0.44 -5.43
N ILE A 68 -0.39 1.47 -5.57
CA ILE A 68 0.28 1.81 -6.83
C ILE A 68 1.22 0.69 -7.33
N PRO A 69 2.13 0.12 -6.51
CA PRO A 69 2.99 -0.96 -6.99
C PRO A 69 2.22 -2.26 -7.31
N LEU A 70 1.13 -2.57 -6.58
CA LEU A 70 0.25 -3.69 -6.91
C LEU A 70 -0.49 -3.50 -8.24
N ALA A 71 -0.99 -2.29 -8.51
CA ALA A 71 -1.65 -1.97 -9.78
C ALA A 71 -0.68 -2.05 -10.97
N LEU A 72 0.56 -1.56 -10.81
CA LEU A 72 1.62 -1.69 -11.81
C LEU A 72 2.05 -3.15 -12.04
N ALA A 73 2.14 -3.95 -10.97
CA ALA A 73 2.42 -5.38 -11.06
C ALA A 73 1.32 -6.13 -11.84
N ALA A 74 0.05 -5.85 -11.52
CA ALA A 74 -1.11 -6.45 -12.19
C ALA A 74 -1.19 -6.06 -13.67
N PHE A 75 -0.93 -4.79 -14.00
CA PHE A 75 -0.88 -4.31 -15.39
C PHE A 75 0.27 -4.95 -16.17
N GLY A 76 1.47 -5.00 -15.59
CA GLY A 76 2.63 -5.65 -16.19
C GLY A 76 2.41 -7.15 -16.45
N PHE A 77 1.73 -7.84 -15.54
CA PHE A 77 1.34 -9.24 -15.69
C PHE A 77 0.36 -9.46 -16.86
N ALA A 78 -0.55 -8.53 -17.10
CA ALA A 78 -1.56 -8.61 -18.17
C ALA A 78 -0.99 -8.35 -19.57
N VAL A 79 0.03 -7.49 -19.70
CA VAL A 79 0.52 -6.98 -20.99
C VAL A 79 1.78 -7.70 -21.50
N LEU A 80 2.65 -8.22 -20.63
CA LEU A 80 3.98 -8.70 -21.04
C LEU A 80 4.04 -10.21 -21.39
N PRO A 81 4.95 -10.62 -22.30
CA PRO A 81 5.17 -12.02 -22.67
C PRO A 81 5.80 -12.84 -21.53
N GLU A 82 5.49 -14.14 -21.46
CA GLU A 82 5.82 -15.03 -20.32
C GLU A 82 7.32 -15.07 -19.96
N SER A 83 8.21 -14.87 -20.93
CA SER A 83 9.66 -14.83 -20.71
C SER A 83 10.14 -13.65 -19.86
N LYS A 84 9.39 -12.54 -19.80
CA LYS A 84 9.75 -11.33 -19.03
C LYS A 84 8.95 -11.17 -17.73
N ARG A 85 7.91 -11.98 -17.51
CA ARG A 85 6.98 -11.85 -16.37
C ARG A 85 7.66 -12.07 -15.02
N LYS A 86 8.56 -13.06 -14.91
CA LYS A 86 9.23 -13.36 -13.64
C LYS A 86 10.12 -12.21 -13.15
N GLY A 87 10.89 -11.61 -14.07
CA GLY A 87 11.73 -10.46 -13.75
C GLY A 87 10.91 -9.23 -13.33
N LEU A 88 9.79 -8.97 -14.01
CA LEU A 88 8.93 -7.84 -13.66
C LEU A 88 8.19 -8.03 -12.33
N LEU A 89 7.73 -9.25 -12.02
CA LEU A 89 7.11 -9.54 -10.73
C LEU A 89 8.11 -9.37 -9.58
N CYS A 90 9.34 -9.84 -9.74
CA CYS A 90 10.39 -9.59 -8.75
C CYS A 90 10.69 -8.10 -8.60
N ALA A 91 10.79 -7.35 -9.71
CA ALA A 91 11.01 -5.90 -9.65
C ALA A 91 9.86 -5.16 -8.96
N ALA A 92 8.61 -5.53 -9.25
CA ALA A 92 7.44 -4.92 -8.64
C ALA A 92 7.31 -5.28 -7.14
N ALA A 93 7.66 -6.51 -6.75
CA ALA A 93 7.70 -6.92 -5.35
C ALA A 93 8.78 -6.14 -4.57
N LEU A 94 9.97 -5.95 -5.17
CA LEU A 94 11.03 -5.13 -4.58
C LEU A 94 10.63 -3.66 -4.47
N ALA A 95 9.97 -3.11 -5.49
CA ALA A 95 9.45 -1.75 -5.46
C ALA A 95 8.35 -1.57 -4.40
N ALA A 96 7.44 -2.54 -4.25
CA ALA A 96 6.42 -2.54 -3.21
C ALA A 96 7.04 -2.59 -1.81
N LEU A 97 8.06 -3.43 -1.62
CA LEU A 97 8.79 -3.53 -0.35
C LEU A 97 9.53 -2.23 -0.02
N ALA A 98 10.21 -1.64 -1.00
CA ALA A 98 10.89 -0.35 -0.83
C ALA A 98 9.91 0.79 -0.52
N ALA A 99 8.76 0.82 -1.19
CA ALA A 99 7.70 1.78 -0.91
C ALA A 99 7.15 1.58 0.52
N ALA A 100 6.81 0.35 0.92
CA ALA A 100 6.34 0.05 2.27
C ALA A 100 7.35 0.47 3.34
N TYR A 101 8.65 0.21 3.11
CA TYR A 101 9.72 0.64 4.00
C TYR A 101 9.82 2.17 4.09
N GLY A 102 9.75 2.87 2.95
CA GLY A 102 9.80 4.34 2.92
C GLY A 102 8.59 5.01 3.58
N LEU A 103 7.40 4.43 3.44
CA LEU A 103 6.19 4.94 4.08
C LEU A 103 6.18 4.77 5.61
N GLY A 104 6.82 3.71 6.13
CA GLY A 104 7.02 3.56 7.57
C GLY A 104 7.78 4.76 8.15
N TRP A 105 8.91 5.10 7.52
CA TRP A 105 9.73 6.25 7.90
C TRP A 105 9.00 7.60 7.80
N ALA A 106 8.19 7.81 6.76
CA ALA A 106 7.43 9.05 6.60
C ALA A 106 6.30 9.21 7.64
N GLY A 107 5.68 8.10 8.05
CA GLY A 107 4.59 8.10 9.02
C GLY A 107 5.05 8.43 10.45
N GLU A 108 6.26 8.01 10.82
CA GLU A 108 6.82 8.22 12.15
C GLU A 108 6.93 9.70 12.52
N GLU A 109 7.36 10.56 11.59
CA GLU A 109 7.50 12.00 11.84
C GLU A 109 6.15 12.68 12.09
N ILE A 110 5.13 12.33 11.31
CA ILE A 110 3.76 12.84 11.52
C ILE A 110 3.23 12.35 12.87
N GLY A 111 3.51 11.10 13.24
CA GLY A 111 3.16 10.52 14.53
C GLY A 111 3.79 11.27 15.70
N ARG A 112 5.11 11.54 15.62
CA ARG A 112 5.87 12.29 16.62
C ARG A 112 5.32 13.70 16.81
N ARG A 113 5.08 14.46 15.73
CA ARG A 113 4.49 15.81 15.83
C ARG A 113 3.12 15.82 16.51
N ARG A 114 2.25 14.86 16.16
CA ARG A 114 0.94 14.71 16.80
C ARG A 114 1.05 14.34 18.28
N GLN A 115 2.01 13.48 18.63
CA GLN A 115 2.26 13.11 20.02
C GLN A 115 2.77 14.30 20.83
N ALA A 116 3.72 15.07 20.29
CA ALA A 116 4.25 16.27 20.93
C ALA A 116 3.14 17.31 21.19
N GLY A 117 2.23 17.52 20.23
CA GLY A 117 1.08 18.40 20.41
C GLY A 117 0.17 17.96 21.57
N ARG A 118 -0.11 16.66 21.71
CA ARG A 118 -0.89 16.14 22.84
C ARG A 118 -0.19 16.31 24.19
N GLN A 119 1.13 16.08 24.22
CA GLN A 119 1.93 16.28 25.43
C GLN A 119 1.94 17.75 25.85
N PHE A 120 2.09 18.67 24.88
CA PHE A 120 2.02 20.11 25.09
C PHE A 120 0.69 20.52 25.72
N GLU A 121 -0.44 20.14 25.10
CA GLU A 121 -1.78 20.49 25.61
C GLU A 121 -2.05 19.93 27.01
N ALA A 122 -1.55 18.73 27.30
CA ALA A 122 -1.71 18.11 28.61
C ALA A 122 -0.87 18.83 29.68
N LEU A 123 0.40 19.14 29.37
CA LEU A 123 1.27 19.91 30.26
C LEU A 123 0.72 21.30 30.54
N GLU A 124 0.30 22.04 29.50
CA GLU A 124 -0.32 23.36 29.63
C GLU A 124 -1.51 23.32 30.60
N ARG A 125 -2.40 22.33 30.44
CA ARG A 125 -3.56 22.15 31.31
C ARG A 125 -3.15 21.96 32.77
N HIS A 126 -2.18 21.10 33.05
CA HIS A 126 -1.72 20.85 34.41
C HIS A 126 -0.99 22.04 35.03
N ILE A 127 -0.24 22.82 34.23
CA ILE A 127 0.40 24.06 34.68
C ILE A 127 -0.66 25.10 35.08
N VAL A 128 -1.68 25.29 34.24
CA VAL A 128 -2.78 26.23 34.52
C VAL A 128 -3.56 25.80 35.77
N GLU A 129 -3.85 24.51 35.90
CA GLU A 129 -4.54 23.97 37.07
C GLU A 129 -3.71 24.14 38.35
N TYR A 130 -2.39 23.89 38.29
CA TYR A 130 -1.48 24.15 39.39
C TYR A 130 -1.50 25.64 39.78
N ALA A 131 -1.39 26.53 38.79
CA ALA A 131 -1.42 27.97 39.01
C ALA A 131 -2.74 28.44 39.63
N HIS A 132 -3.86 27.82 39.26
CA HIS A 132 -5.17 28.13 39.85
C HIS A 132 -5.25 27.73 41.34
N ILE A 133 -4.57 26.66 41.75
CA ILE A 133 -4.58 26.17 43.15
C ILE A 133 -3.56 26.93 44.01
N VAL A 134 -2.34 27.11 43.50
CA VAL A 134 -1.20 27.68 44.25
C VAL A 134 -1.15 29.20 44.15
N GLY A 135 -1.76 29.78 43.10
CA GLY A 135 -1.74 31.21 42.81
C GLY A 135 -0.62 31.65 41.87
N SER A 136 0.32 30.76 41.54
CA SER A 136 1.42 31.02 40.60
C SER A 136 1.77 29.78 39.77
N PRO A 137 2.26 29.93 38.53
CA PRO A 137 2.79 28.82 37.76
C PRO A 137 3.97 28.15 38.50
N PRO A 138 4.22 26.85 38.27
CA PRO A 138 5.38 26.18 38.83
C PRO A 138 6.67 26.76 38.26
N ALA A 139 7.74 26.76 39.05
CA ALA A 139 9.05 27.22 38.56
C ALA A 139 9.71 26.17 37.66
N THR A 140 9.40 24.89 37.89
CA THR A 140 9.90 23.77 37.11
C THR A 140 8.82 22.74 36.81
N LEU A 141 8.93 22.01 35.70
CA LEU A 141 7.99 20.93 35.38
C LEU A 141 7.92 19.85 36.46
N ARG A 142 8.99 19.67 37.25
CA ARG A 142 9.06 18.67 38.32
C ARG A 142 8.08 18.94 39.46
N GLU A 143 7.69 20.19 39.68
CA GLU A 143 6.70 20.58 40.69
C GLU A 143 5.27 20.11 40.36
N LEU A 144 5.01 19.71 39.11
CA LEU A 144 3.74 19.07 38.75
C LEU A 144 3.58 17.67 39.39
N GLU A 145 4.69 17.09 39.87
CA GLU A 145 4.76 15.80 40.58
C GLU A 145 3.96 14.69 39.89
N TRP A 146 2.91 14.19 40.55
CA TRP A 146 2.08 13.08 40.08
C TRP A 146 1.38 13.39 38.75
N ARG A 147 1.11 14.67 38.45
CA ARG A 147 0.48 15.09 37.17
C ARG A 147 1.40 14.88 35.97
N LEU A 148 2.72 14.76 36.18
CA LEU A 148 3.63 14.37 35.09
C LEU A 148 3.36 12.95 34.62
N TYR A 149 2.93 12.05 35.50
CA TYR A 149 2.72 10.65 35.15
C TYR A 149 1.50 10.41 34.25
N ASP A 150 0.56 11.36 34.23
CA ASP A 150 -0.58 11.35 33.30
C ASP A 150 -0.13 11.61 31.85
N VAL A 151 0.99 12.32 31.67
CA VAL A 151 1.54 12.68 30.36
C VAL A 151 2.73 11.79 29.97
N PHE A 152 3.60 11.48 30.93
CA PHE A 152 4.84 10.74 30.75
C PHE A 152 4.87 9.56 31.70
N ARG A 153 4.82 8.34 31.17
CA ARG A 153 4.73 7.12 31.97
C ARG A 153 5.89 6.94 32.96
N ASP A 154 7.06 7.48 32.65
CA ASP A 154 8.27 7.43 33.47
C ASP A 154 8.50 8.72 34.28
N GLY A 155 7.54 9.65 34.26
CA GLY A 155 7.61 10.95 34.92
C GLY A 155 8.68 11.89 34.33
N LYS A 156 9.28 11.55 33.18
CA LYS A 156 10.30 12.38 32.55
C LYS A 156 9.65 13.22 31.45
N PRO A 157 9.67 14.57 31.56
CA PRO A 157 9.08 15.44 30.56
C PRO A 157 10.00 15.52 29.34
N VAL A 158 9.94 14.50 28.49
CA VAL A 158 10.74 14.36 27.27
C VAL A 158 9.81 14.28 26.06
N ASP A 159 10.12 15.06 25.03
CA ASP A 159 9.39 15.09 23.78
C ASP A 159 9.59 13.82 22.93
N PRO A 160 8.86 13.66 21.81
CA PRO A 160 8.97 12.48 20.95
C PRO A 160 10.31 12.35 20.19
N TRP A 161 11.15 13.38 20.21
CA TRP A 161 12.51 13.36 19.65
C TRP A 161 13.58 13.13 20.73
N GLY A 162 13.17 12.86 21.97
CA GLY A 162 14.07 12.54 23.07
C GLY A 162 14.64 13.76 23.78
N ARG A 163 14.07 14.94 23.57
CA ARG A 163 14.55 16.21 24.13
C ARG A 163 13.69 16.65 25.31
N PRO A 164 14.29 17.22 26.36
CA PRO A 164 13.52 17.68 27.51
C PRO A 164 12.62 18.86 27.14
N TRP A 165 11.41 18.89 27.70
CA TRP A 165 10.56 20.07 27.67
C TRP A 165 11.14 21.16 28.58
N THR A 166 11.03 22.41 28.13
CA THR A 166 11.50 23.59 28.87
C THR A 166 10.31 24.42 29.33
N LEU A 167 10.33 24.82 30.60
CA LEU A 167 9.37 25.74 31.20
C LEU A 167 10.13 26.98 31.70
N GLU A 168 9.73 28.17 31.24
CA GLU A 168 10.22 29.46 31.74
C GLU A 168 9.08 30.17 32.50
N THR A 169 9.37 30.61 33.73
CA THR A 169 8.44 31.37 34.59
C THR A 169 9.21 32.54 35.22
N PRO A 170 8.86 33.82 34.95
CA PRO A 170 7.81 34.27 34.02
C PRO A 170 8.17 33.98 32.56
N GLY A 171 7.16 33.83 31.71
CA GLY A 171 7.33 33.67 30.27
C GLY A 171 7.74 34.97 29.57
N ARG A 172 8.11 34.87 28.29
CA ARG A 172 8.48 36.06 27.49
C ARG A 172 7.26 36.93 27.18
N ASN A 173 7.48 38.20 26.85
CA ASN A 173 6.44 39.16 26.45
C ASN A 173 5.31 39.38 27.50
N GLY A 174 5.60 39.17 28.79
CA GLY A 174 4.62 39.38 29.86
C GLY A 174 3.66 38.20 30.09
N ALA A 175 3.91 37.07 29.43
CA ALA A 175 3.25 35.79 29.69
C ALA A 175 3.55 35.29 31.12
N PRO A 176 2.57 34.77 31.89
CA PRO A 176 2.84 34.10 33.16
C PRO A 176 3.84 32.94 33.05
N PHE A 177 3.83 32.18 31.94
CA PHE A 177 4.82 31.14 31.69
C PHE A 177 5.02 30.88 30.19
N GLU A 178 6.12 30.20 29.85
CA GLU A 178 6.40 29.74 28.50
C GLU A 178 6.81 28.27 28.53
N LEU A 179 6.05 27.44 27.81
CA LEU A 179 6.34 26.02 27.63
C LEU A 179 6.80 25.81 26.18
N ALA A 180 7.97 25.21 26.01
CA ALA A 180 8.55 24.96 24.69
C ALA A 180 9.28 23.62 24.61
N SER A 181 9.27 23.03 23.41
CA SER A 181 10.14 21.94 23.01
C SER A 181 10.92 22.33 21.75
N PRO A 182 12.23 22.05 21.67
CA PRO A 182 13.08 22.32 20.50
C PRO A 182 12.78 21.43 19.28
N GLY A 183 11.71 20.63 19.31
CA GLY A 183 11.19 19.93 18.13
C GLY A 183 12.17 18.92 17.51
N PRO A 184 12.06 18.65 16.19
CA PRO A 184 12.91 17.71 15.46
C PRO A 184 14.34 18.19 15.22
N ASP A 185 14.59 19.49 15.04
CA ASP A 185 15.95 19.99 14.78
C ASP A 185 16.81 20.11 16.04
N GLY A 186 16.21 20.42 17.19
CA GLY A 186 16.85 20.51 18.49
C GLY A 186 17.37 21.88 18.83
N LEU A 187 17.02 22.86 18.03
CA LEU A 187 17.48 24.21 18.15
C LEU A 187 16.30 25.03 18.64
N SER A 188 16.36 25.52 19.88
CA SER A 188 15.34 26.45 20.36
C SER A 188 15.38 27.76 19.57
N GLY A 189 14.21 28.35 19.34
CA GLY A 189 14.00 29.57 18.58
C GLY A 189 13.77 29.36 17.09
N THR A 190 13.58 28.12 16.62
CA THR A 190 13.34 27.80 15.20
C THR A 190 11.84 27.62 14.90
N PRO A 191 11.43 27.67 13.61
CA PRO A 191 10.01 27.51 13.24
C PRO A 191 9.40 26.14 13.56
N ASP A 192 10.22 25.13 13.86
CA ASP A 192 9.78 23.78 14.21
C ASP A 192 9.66 23.53 15.73
N ASP A 193 9.96 24.55 16.54
CA ASP A 193 9.66 24.55 17.97
C ASP A 193 8.17 24.29 18.22
N ILE A 194 7.91 23.48 19.25
CA ILE A 194 6.55 23.20 19.71
C ILE A 194 6.39 23.89 21.06
N GLY A 195 5.80 25.07 21.06
CA GLY A 195 5.61 25.86 22.25
C GLY A 195 4.86 27.16 22.00
N ARG A 196 4.33 27.77 23.07
CA ARG A 196 3.74 29.11 23.06
C ARG A 196 4.01 29.81 24.39
N ALA A 197 4.35 31.09 24.33
CA ALA A 197 4.22 32.00 25.47
C ALA A 197 2.73 32.26 25.73
N ARG A 198 2.30 32.14 26.99
CA ARG A 198 0.90 32.24 27.43
C ARG A 198 0.77 33.14 28.63
#